data_AF-A0A8I0D3G7-F1
#
_entry.id   AF-A0A8I0D3G7-F1
#
_cell.length_a   1.000
_cell.length_b   1.000
_cell.length_c   1.000
_cell.angle_alpha   90.00
_cell.angle_beta   90.00
_cell.angle_gamma   90.00
#
_symmetry.space_group_name_H-M   'P 1'
#
loop_
_entity.id
_entity.type
_entity.pdbx_description
1 polymer ?
#
loop_
_entity_poly.entity_id
_entity_poly.type
_entity_poly.pdbx_seq_one_letter_code
_entity_poly.pdbx_strand_id
1 'polypeptide(L)'
;FTSIHGDPQAEFPFFLGYADELGEGAGEGFNFNYPLPAGSAWDTWSAALEQACRKIESYGAEIIVVSLGVDTFKDDPISQFLLDSPD
;
A
#
# COMPACT_ATOMS: atom_id res chain seq x y z
N PHE A 1 6.72 8.52 -2.89
CA PHE A 1 5.43 7.84 -3.12
C PHE A 1 5.33 6.64 -2.20
N THR A 2 4.16 6.37 -1.64
CA THR A 2 3.91 5.16 -0.85
C THR A 2 2.56 4.57 -1.23
N SER A 3 2.47 3.25 -1.40
CA SER A 3 1.24 2.57 -1.77
C SER A 3 1.11 1.23 -1.05
N ILE A 4 -0.07 0.95 -0.51
CA ILE A 4 -0.46 -0.33 0.09
C ILE A 4 -1.55 -0.91 -0.82
N HIS A 5 -1.33 -2.11 -1.33
CA HIS A 5 -2.18 -2.75 -2.34
C HIS A 5 -2.00 -4.27 -2.28
N GLY A 6 -2.89 -5.05 -2.90
CA GLY A 6 -2.69 -6.49 -2.98
C GLY A 6 -1.50 -6.85 -3.86
N ASP A 7 -0.96 -8.03 -3.65
CA ASP A 7 0.20 -8.54 -4.39
C ASP A 7 -0.08 -8.50 -5.91
N PRO A 8 0.74 -7.79 -6.71
CA PRO A 8 0.56 -7.71 -8.15
C PRO A 8 0.60 -9.07 -8.86
N GLN A 9 1.15 -10.12 -8.25
CA GLN A 9 1.05 -11.47 -8.84
C GLN A 9 -0.39 -12.00 -8.92
N ALA A 10 -1.28 -11.48 -8.06
CA ALA A 10 -2.66 -11.94 -7.93
C ALA A 10 -3.70 -10.83 -8.21
N GLU A 11 -3.31 -9.56 -8.20
CA GLU A 11 -4.21 -8.42 -8.36
C GLU A 11 -3.68 -7.40 -9.39
N PHE A 12 -4.60 -6.65 -10.01
CA PHE A 12 -4.24 -5.57 -10.93
C PHE A 12 -3.30 -4.57 -10.22
N PRO A 13 -2.22 -4.06 -10.86
CA PRO A 13 -2.00 -4.01 -12.31
C PRO A 13 -1.06 -5.08 -12.89
N PHE A 14 -0.65 -6.09 -12.13
CA PHE A 14 0.21 -7.21 -12.52
C PHE A 14 1.68 -6.90 -12.90
N PHE A 15 1.94 -5.71 -13.44
CA PHE A 15 3.24 -5.36 -14.00
C PHE A 15 4.02 -4.33 -13.17
N LEU A 16 3.38 -3.75 -12.16
CA LEU A 16 3.94 -2.73 -11.26
C LEU A 16 3.34 -2.91 -9.86
N GLY A 17 4.02 -2.38 -8.84
CA GLY A 17 3.63 -2.51 -7.44
C GLY A 17 4.49 -3.51 -6.66
N TYR A 18 5.54 -4.06 -7.26
CA TYR A 18 6.44 -4.95 -6.54
C TYR A 18 7.28 -4.17 -5.52
N ALA A 19 7.64 -4.85 -4.42
CA ALA A 19 8.35 -4.23 -3.29
C ALA A 19 9.79 -3.79 -3.63
N ASP A 20 10.38 -4.33 -4.70
CA ASP A 20 11.72 -4.02 -5.19
C ASP A 20 11.76 -2.80 -6.12
N GLU A 21 10.61 -2.22 -6.46
CA GLU A 21 10.50 -0.97 -7.22
C GLU A 21 10.76 0.24 -6.31
N LEU A 22 12.02 0.62 -6.14
CA LEU A 22 12.43 1.68 -5.20
C LEU A 22 12.61 3.07 -5.84
N GLY A 23 12.26 3.21 -7.12
CA GLY A 23 12.48 4.41 -7.91
C GLY A 23 13.70 4.27 -8.82
N GLU A 24 14.05 5.33 -9.53
CA GLU A 24 15.23 5.38 -10.39
C GLU A 24 15.82 6.79 -10.46
N GLY A 25 17.12 6.90 -10.74
CA GLY A 25 17.81 8.18 -10.91
C GLY A 25 17.70 9.07 -9.67
N ALA A 26 17.17 10.28 -9.84
CA ALA A 26 16.94 11.21 -8.71
C ALA A 26 15.82 10.75 -7.76
N GLY A 27 14.98 9.81 -8.19
CA GLY A 27 13.89 9.23 -7.41
C GLY A 27 14.24 7.91 -6.71
N GLU A 28 15.48 7.43 -6.84
CA GLU A 28 15.95 6.23 -6.14
C GLU A 28 15.78 6.37 -4.62
N GLY A 29 15.11 5.42 -3.99
CA GLY A 29 14.78 5.45 -2.57
C GLY A 29 13.60 6.36 -2.20
N PHE A 30 12.83 6.84 -3.18
CA PHE A 30 11.63 7.66 -2.95
C PHE A 30 10.31 6.98 -3.40
N ASN A 31 10.36 5.73 -3.87
CA ASN A 31 9.19 4.89 -4.12
C ASN A 31 9.14 3.73 -3.12
N PHE A 32 7.98 3.53 -2.46
CA PHE A 32 7.78 2.42 -1.53
C PHE A 32 6.44 1.74 -1.81
N ASN A 33 6.48 0.50 -2.28
CA ASN A 33 5.31 -0.34 -2.45
C ASN A 33 5.22 -1.35 -1.31
N TYR A 34 4.01 -1.55 -0.79
CA TYR A 34 3.68 -2.55 0.23
C TYR A 34 2.65 -3.53 -0.35
N PRO A 35 3.09 -4.47 -1.21
CA PRO A 35 2.21 -5.51 -1.73
C PRO A 35 1.87 -6.49 -0.61
N LEU A 36 0.58 -6.73 -0.40
CA LEU A 36 0.08 -7.61 0.66
C LEU A 36 -0.61 -8.85 0.07
N PRO A 37 -0.48 -10.03 0.71
CA PRO A 37 -1.19 -11.22 0.24
C PRO A 37 -2.71 -11.05 0.26
N ALA A 38 -3.39 -11.75 -0.64
CA ALA A 38 -4.83 -11.94 -0.60
C ALA A 38 -5.30 -12.41 0.79
N GLY A 39 -6.43 -11.90 1.25
CA GLY A 39 -6.97 -12.21 2.59
C GLY A 39 -6.29 -11.46 3.73
N SER A 40 -5.42 -10.48 3.44
CA SER A 40 -4.85 -9.64 4.50
C SER A 40 -5.94 -8.85 5.23
N ALA A 41 -6.00 -9.05 6.54
CA ALA A 41 -6.89 -8.33 7.45
C ALA A 41 -6.17 -7.12 8.09
N TRP A 42 -6.89 -6.42 8.97
CA TRP A 42 -6.42 -5.20 9.63
C TRP A 42 -5.01 -5.30 10.20
N ASP A 43 -4.65 -6.36 10.93
CA ASP A 43 -3.33 -6.47 11.57
C ASP A 43 -2.18 -6.41 10.56
N THR A 44 -2.34 -7.05 9.40
CA THR A 44 -1.35 -7.01 8.32
C THR A 44 -1.36 -5.67 7.61
N TRP A 45 -2.54 -5.15 7.31
CA TRP A 45 -2.70 -3.88 6.58
C TRP A 45 -2.20 -2.68 7.39
N SER A 46 -2.55 -2.61 8.67
CA SER A 46 -2.11 -1.57 9.61
C SER A 46 -0.62 -1.63 9.89
N ALA A 47 0.00 -2.82 9.89
CA ALA A 47 1.45 -2.94 9.98
C ALA A 47 2.17 -2.34 8.75
N ALA A 48 1.58 -2.48 7.56
CA ALA A 48 2.09 -1.80 6.36
C ALA A 48 1.88 -0.29 6.43
N LEU A 49 0.72 0.16 6.92
CA LEU A 49 0.44 1.58 7.16
C LEU A 49 1.44 2.21 8.13
N GLU A 50 1.73 1.56 9.25
CA GLU A 50 2.74 2.01 10.22
C GLU A 50 4.12 2.17 9.55
N GLN A 51 4.53 1.22 8.70
CA GLN A 51 5.78 1.34 7.95
C GLN A 51 5.75 2.49 6.94
N ALA A 52 4.64 2.68 6.22
CA ALA A 52 4.46 3.79 5.29
C ALA A 52 4.53 5.14 6.02
N CYS A 53 3.86 5.28 7.16
CA CYS A 53 3.91 6.47 8.01
C CYS A 53 5.34 6.79 8.46
N ARG A 54 6.13 5.79 8.87
CA ARG A 54 7.55 5.99 9.22
C ARG A 54 8.38 6.48 8.04
N LYS A 55 8.11 5.99 6.83
CA LYS A 55 8.79 6.49 5.61
C LYS A 55 8.43 7.94 5.33
N ILE A 56 7.16 8.29 5.41
CA ILE A 56 6.68 9.67 5.24
C ILE A 56 7.34 10.60 6.28
N GLU A 57 7.38 10.20 7.54
CA GLU A 57 8.02 10.96 8.62
C GLU A 57 9.52 11.14 8.35
N SER A 58 10.22 10.07 7.97
CA SER A 58 11.66 10.13 7.66
C SER A 58 11.99 11.01 6.45
N TYR A 59 11.08 11.11 5.49
CA TYR A 59 11.20 12.01 4.35
C TYR A 59 11.01 13.48 4.74
N GLY A 60 10.31 13.76 5.85
CA GLY A 60 10.01 15.11 6.29
C GLY A 60 8.92 15.79 5.46
N ALA A 61 7.89 15.05 5.05
CA ALA A 61 6.78 15.60 4.27
C ALA A 61 6.04 16.72 5.05
N GLU A 62 5.88 17.89 4.43
CA GLU A 62 5.11 19.01 4.99
C GLU A 62 3.61 18.90 4.65
N ILE A 63 3.29 18.22 3.55
CA ILE A 63 1.92 18.01 3.06
C ILE A 63 1.79 16.55 2.65
N ILE A 64 0.66 15.94 2.99
CA ILE A 64 0.31 14.57 2.62
C ILE A 64 -0.95 14.60 1.76
N VAL A 65 -0.90 13.91 0.63
CA VAL A 65 -2.08 13.65 -0.21
C VAL A 65 -2.44 12.18 -0.03
N VAL A 66 -3.70 11.91 0.34
CA VAL A 66 -4.21 10.55 0.55
C VAL A 66 -5.12 10.17 -0.61
N SER A 67 -4.66 9.24 -1.44
CA SER A 67 -5.49 8.58 -2.46
C SER A 67 -6.34 7.49 -1.79
N LEU A 68 -7.50 7.87 -1.25
CA LEU A 68 -8.35 6.97 -0.47
C LEU A 68 -9.22 6.09 -1.38
N GLY A 69 -8.83 4.81 -1.50
CA GLY A 69 -9.68 3.72 -1.98
C GLY A 69 -10.29 2.97 -0.78
N VAL A 70 -11.57 2.63 -0.87
CA VAL A 70 -12.28 1.81 0.13
C VAL A 70 -12.64 0.42 -0.41
N ASP A 71 -12.09 0.07 -1.57
CA ASP A 71 -12.09 -1.28 -2.14
C ASP A 71 -11.31 -2.28 -1.27
N THR A 72 -10.54 -1.81 -0.29
CA THR A 72 -9.91 -2.63 0.75
C THR A 72 -10.91 -3.32 1.70
N PHE A 73 -12.20 -2.98 1.62
CA PHE A 73 -13.26 -3.53 2.45
C PHE A 73 -13.53 -5.02 2.14
N LYS A 74 -13.80 -5.81 3.20
CA LYS A 74 -13.99 -7.27 3.13
C LYS A 74 -15.08 -7.76 2.17
N ASP A 75 -16.08 -6.94 1.87
CA ASP A 75 -17.18 -7.28 0.95
C ASP A 75 -17.08 -6.52 -0.39
N ASP A 76 -15.93 -5.89 -0.68
CA ASP A 76 -15.69 -5.32 -2.00
C ASP A 76 -15.70 -6.43 -3.07
N PRO A 77 -16.38 -6.24 -4.21
CA PRO A 77 -16.57 -7.31 -5.20
C PRO A 77 -15.33 -7.63 -6.03
N ILE A 78 -14.27 -6.81 -5.98
CA ILE A 78 -13.10 -6.93 -6.85
C ILE A 78 -11.77 -7.00 -6.10
N SER A 79 -11.71 -6.63 -4.82
CA SER A 79 -10.53 -6.82 -3.98
C SER A 79 -10.60 -8.07 -3.10
N GLN A 80 -9.48 -8.38 -2.44
CA GLN A 80 -9.30 -9.56 -1.61
C GLN A 80 -8.86 -9.23 -0.17
N PHE A 81 -8.86 -7.96 0.22
CA PHE A 81 -8.60 -7.58 1.61
C PHE A 81 -9.80 -7.82 2.53
N LEU A 82 -9.56 -7.81 3.84
CA LEU A 82 -10.55 -8.12 4.86
C LEU A 82 -10.74 -6.98 5.87
N LEU A 83 -10.59 -5.71 5.48
CA LEU A 83 -10.89 -4.59 6.37
C LEU A 83 -12.40 -4.53 6.65
N ASP A 84 -12.77 -4.19 7.88
CA ASP A 84 -14.14 -3.98 8.29
C ASP A 84 -14.45 -2.48 8.45
N SER A 85 -15.72 -2.09 8.52
CA SER A 85 -16.10 -0.67 8.60
C SER A 85 -15.53 0.11 9.81
N PRO A 86 -15.24 -0.51 10.98
CA PRO A 86 -14.60 0.17 12.10
C PRO A 86 -13.08 0.35 11.99
N ASP A 87 -12.43 -0.32 11.04
CA ASP A 87 -10.99 -0.21 10.76
C ASP A 87 -10.67 1.15 10.11
#